data_AF-A0A2X3EWP1-F1
#
_entry.id   AF-A0A2X3EWP1-F1
#
_cell.length_a   1.000
_cell.length_b   1.000
_cell.length_c   1.000
_cell.angle_alpha   90.00
_cell.angle_beta   90.00
_cell.angle_gamma   90.00
#
_symmetry.space_group_name_H-M   'P 1'
#
loop_
_entity.id
_entity.type
_entity.pdbx_description
1 polymer ?
#
loop_
_entity_poly.entity_id
_entity_poly.type
_entity_poly.pdbx_seq_one_letter_code
_entity_poly.pdbx_strand_id
1 'polypeptide(L)' 'MRLVLAKPILLASPPALRLPALAIWKLNRSEGASHYFLDPDGHKLELHVGSLAQRLAACREQPYKGMVFFAE' A
#
# COMPACT_ATOMS: atom_id res chain seq x y z
N MET A 1 33.63 10.42 -8.74
CA MET A 1 33.29 11.43 -9.77
C MET A 1 32.27 12.39 -9.19
N ARG A 2 32.60 13.69 -9.17
CA ARG A 2 31.79 14.77 -8.58
C ARG A 2 30.80 15.24 -9.64
N LEU A 3 29.50 14.97 -9.45
CA LEU A 3 28.48 15.48 -10.35
C LEU A 3 28.16 16.92 -9.95
N VAL A 4 28.72 17.88 -10.71
CA VAL A 4 28.35 19.29 -10.63
C VAL A 4 27.07 19.45 -11.44
N LEU A 5 25.93 19.61 -10.78
CA LEU A 5 24.71 20.08 -11.43
C LEU A 5 24.62 21.59 -11.22
N ALA A 6 24.77 22.30 -12.35
CA ALA A 6 24.60 23.72 -12.50
C ALA A 6 23.28 24.20 -11.89
N LYS A 7 23.27 25.41 -11.33
CA LYS A 7 22.04 26.16 -11.09
C LYS A 7 21.39 26.52 -12.43
N PRO A 8 20.11 26.22 -12.66
CA PRO A 8 19.28 27.05 -13.51
C PRO A 8 18.31 27.85 -12.63
N ILE A 9 18.36 29.16 -12.81
CA ILE A 9 17.23 30.10 -12.91
C ILE A 9 15.97 29.73 -12.11
N LEU A 10 15.67 30.58 -11.13
CA LEU A 10 14.44 30.65 -10.36
C LEU A 10 13.21 30.80 -11.29
N LEU A 11 12.60 29.69 -11.72
CA LEU A 11 11.16 29.70 -12.01
C LEU A 11 10.43 29.48 -10.68
N ALA A 12 9.51 30.38 -10.36
CA ALA A 12 8.64 30.24 -9.21
C ALA A 12 7.98 28.85 -9.24
N SER A 13 8.28 28.00 -8.24
CA SER A 13 7.53 26.77 -8.05
C SER A 13 6.05 27.14 -7.93
N PRO A 14 5.13 26.48 -8.66
CA PRO A 14 3.71 26.58 -8.32
C PRO A 14 3.58 26.23 -6.83
N PRO A 15 2.63 26.85 -6.08
CA PRO A 15 2.42 26.51 -4.69
C PRO A 15 2.32 24.98 -4.61
N ALA A 16 3.22 24.36 -3.84
CA ALA A 16 3.30 22.92 -3.74
C ALA A 16 1.90 22.41 -3.40
N LEU A 17 1.24 21.76 -4.36
CA LEU A 17 -0.06 21.16 -4.14
C LEU A 17 0.15 20.10 -3.06
N ARG A 18 -0.24 20.42 -1.82
CA ARG A 18 -0.24 19.45 -0.74
C ARG A 18 -1.36 18.47 -1.08
N LEU A 19 -0.98 17.30 -1.61
CA LEU A 19 -1.91 16.20 -1.70
C LEU A 19 -2.45 15.92 -0.30
N PRO A 20 -3.78 15.70 -0.15
CA PRO A 20 -4.33 15.35 1.15
C PRO A 20 -3.62 14.11 1.69
N ALA A 21 -3.24 14.16 2.97
CA ALA A 21 -2.73 12.98 3.65
C ALA A 21 -3.86 11.93 3.67
N LEU A 22 -3.63 10.79 3.03
CA LEU A 22 -4.59 9.69 3.00
C LEU A 22 -4.72 9.11 4.42
N ALA A 23 -5.93 9.13 4.97
CA ALA A 23 -6.17 8.64 6.33
C ALA A 23 -6.07 7.11 6.37
N ILE A 24 -5.25 6.58 7.28
CA ILE A 24 -5.09 5.13 7.48
C ILE A 24 -6.24 4.63 8.37
N TRP A 25 -7.02 3.66 7.89
CA TRP A 25 -8.15 3.11 8.66
C TRP A 25 -7.89 1.72 9.26
N LYS A 26 -6.82 1.03 8.82
CA LYS A 26 -6.45 -0.29 9.36
C LYS A 26 -4.93 -0.50 9.28
N LEU A 27 -4.38 -1.04 10.36
CA LEU A 27 -3.01 -1.56 10.33
C LEU A 27 -3.02 -3.00 9.81
N ASN A 28 -2.12 -3.30 8.88
CA ASN A 28 -1.98 -4.65 8.36
C ASN A 28 -1.43 -5.60 9.43
N ARG A 29 -2.07 -6.76 9.57
CA ARG A 29 -1.69 -7.84 10.50
C ARG A 29 -1.70 -9.23 9.84
N SER A 30 -2.03 -9.29 8.54
CA SER A 30 -2.07 -10.53 7.75
C SER A 30 -0.78 -10.67 6.93
N GLU A 31 -0.50 -11.87 6.40
CA GLU A 31 0.63 -12.04 5.50
C GLU A 31 0.50 -11.14 4.25
N GLY A 32 1.62 -10.74 3.67
CA GLY A 32 1.66 -9.87 2.50
C GLY A 32 1.64 -8.37 2.84
N ALA A 33 2.19 -7.56 1.93
CA ALA A 33 2.24 -6.11 2.12
C ALA A 33 0.89 -5.50 1.70
N SER A 34 0.05 -5.20 2.70
CA SER A 34 -1.19 -4.45 2.54
C SER A 34 -1.09 -3.07 3.18
N HIS A 35 -1.63 -2.06 2.50
CA HIS A 35 -1.80 -0.71 3.02
C HIS A 35 -3.26 -0.30 2.91
N TYR A 36 -3.87 0.04 4.04
CA TYR A 36 -5.29 0.39 4.12
C TYR A 36 -5.44 1.90 4.30
N PHE A 37 -6.20 2.55 3.44
CA PHE A 37 -6.38 4.00 3.47
C PHE A 37 -7.78 4.39 2.99
N LEU A 38 -8.18 5.60 3.37
CA LEU A 38 -9.46 6.19 2.96
C LEU A 38 -9.23 7.11 1.76
N ASP A 39 -10.16 7.07 0.82
CA ASP A 39 -10.29 8.12 -0.18
C ASP A 39 -10.95 9.37 0.44
N PRO A 40 -11.01 10.51 -0.27
CA PRO A 40 -11.64 11.73 0.23
C PRO A 40 -13.12 11.57 0.59
N ASP A 41 -13.82 10.61 -0.01
CA ASP A 41 -15.24 10.30 0.24
C ASP A 41 -15.42 9.35 1.44
N GLY A 42 -14.33 8.82 2.00
CA GLY A 42 -14.34 7.91 3.13
C GLY A 42 -14.49 6.42 2.75
N HIS A 43 -14.35 6.07 1.48
CA HIS A 43 -14.31 4.67 1.05
C HIS A 43 -13.03 3.98 1.52
N LYS A 44 -13.19 2.74 1.95
CA LYS A 44 -12.10 1.91 2.47
C LYS A 44 -11.37 1.23 1.32
N LEU A 45 -10.17 1.70 1.01
CA LEU A 45 -9.31 1.13 -0.02
C LEU A 45 -8.15 0.35 0.61
N GLU A 46 -7.65 -0.63 -0.14
CA GLU A 46 -6.48 -1.45 0.19
C GLU A 46 -5.55 -1.53 -1.03
N LEU A 47 -4.28 -1.14 -0.85
CA LEU A 47 -3.21 -1.55 -1.77
C LEU A 47 -2.66 -2.88 -1.25
N HIS A 48 -2.78 -3.94 -2.03
CA HIS A 48 -2.30 -5.26 -1.67
C HIS A 48 -1.24 -5.73 -2.67
N VAL A 49 -0.08 -6.14 -2.17
CA VAL A 49 0.95 -6.84 -2.96
C VAL A 49 0.83 -8.33 -2.72
N GLY A 50 0.44 -9.06 -3.76
CA GLY A 50 0.27 -10.51 -3.74
C GLY A 50 -0.93 -10.94 -4.58
N SER A 51 -1.10 -12.26 -4.66
CA SER A 51 -2.25 -12.90 -5.32
C SER A 51 -3.00 -13.79 -4.33
N LEU A 52 -4.23 -14.17 -4.71
CA LEU A 52 -5.02 -15.13 -3.95
C LEU A 52 -4.25 -16.45 -3.70
N ALA A 53 -3.52 -16.94 -4.71
CA ALA A 53 -2.74 -18.17 -4.57
C ALA A 53 -1.65 -18.06 -3.50
N GLN A 54 -0.95 -16.92 -3.43
CA GLN A 54 0.08 -16.66 -2.42
C GLN A 54 -0.51 -16.56 -1.02
N ARG A 55 -1.66 -15.89 -0.88
CA ARG A 55 -2.43 -15.83 0.37
C ARG A 55 -2.84 -17.25 0.80
N LEU A 56 -3.41 -18.05 -0.11
CA LEU A 56 -3.80 -19.42 0.21
C LEU A 56 -2.61 -20.30 0.60
N ALA A 57 -1.44 -20.13 -0.02
CA ALA A 57 -0.23 -20.84 0.37
C ALA A 57 0.21 -20.49 1.80
N ALA A 58 0.27 -19.21 2.14
CA ALA A 58 0.62 -18.77 3.49
C ALA A 58 -0.43 -19.17 4.55
N CYS A 59 -1.73 -19.12 4.21
CA CYS A 59 -2.77 -19.67 5.08
C CYS A 59 -2.64 -21.19 5.30
N ARG A 60 -2.03 -21.96 4.37
CA ARG A 60 -1.76 -23.39 4.61
C ARG A 60 -0.61 -23.60 5.60
N GLU A 61 0.35 -22.67 5.64
CA GLU A 61 1.44 -22.69 6.63
C GLU A 61 0.97 -22.22 8.01
N GLN A 62 0.15 -21.18 8.06
CA GLN A 62 -0.40 -20.60 9.29
C GLN A 62 -1.92 -20.40 9.17
N PRO A 63 -2.70 -21.48 9.34
CA PRO A 63 -4.15 -21.43 9.15
C PRO A 63 -4.84 -20.61 10.22
N TYR A 64 -5.87 -19.86 9.81
CA TYR A 64 -6.80 -19.24 10.74
C TYR A 64 -7.57 -20.31 11.51
N LYS A 65 -8.04 -19.94 12.71
CA LYS A 65 -8.81 -20.83 13.57
C LYS A 65 -10.05 -21.34 12.82
N GLY A 66 -10.13 -22.65 12.59
CA GLY A 66 -11.25 -23.30 11.91
C GLY A 66 -11.22 -23.18 10.38
N MET A 67 -10.10 -22.79 9.78
CA MET A 67 -9.98 -22.68 8.33
C MET A 67 -10.01 -24.07 7.66
N VAL A 68 -10.85 -24.21 6.62
CA VAL A 68 -10.95 -25.40 5.78
C VAL A 68 -10.63 -25.00 4.35
N PHE A 69 -9.83 -25.81 3.65
CA PHE A 69 -9.52 -25.62 2.24
C PHE A 69 -10.35 -26.58 1.40
N PHE A 70 -10.97 -26.05 0.34
CA PHE A 70 -11.68 -26.84 -0.67
C PHE A 70 -10.82 -26.87 -1.94
N ALA A 71 -10.64 -28.06 -2.52
CA ALA A 71 -10.17 -28.21 -3.89
C ALA A 71 -11.40 -28.43 -4.77
N GLU A 72 -11.42 -27.82 -5.95
CA GLU A 72 -12.37 -28.22 -7.01
C GLU A 72 -12.07 -29.65 -7.49
#